data_AF-A0A7V7SXC0-F1
#
_entry.id   AF-A0A7V7SXC0-F1
#
_cell.length_a   1.000
_cell.length_b   1.000
_cell.length_c   1.000
_cell.angle_alpha   90.00
_cell.angle_beta   90.00
_cell.angle_gamma   90.00
#
_symmetry.space_group_name_H-M   'P 1'
#
loop_
_entity.id
_entity.type
_entity.pdbx_description
1 polymer ?
#
loop_
_entity_poly.entity_id
_entity_poly.type
_entity_poly.pdbx_seq_one_letter_code
_entity_poly.pdbx_strand_id
1 'polypeptide(L)'
;MALLCLRSSTRRTARSGLSAVLLGLGLVFAPACQPQDSVGLYVGEVLIPAAEIDGAVQDLRRAFRAFGQDTLRWSLLSQGLGPGTLLHQDLPEESQAAKEEAHLWAARVAAGEDFLDLIDELDTWTGRTSKPPFPLPPTPFALGARVAAKVATMEAGDWAGPLKTRDGWEIIRLQERFDQNRSRSSVVVLRLVFHVGDSVDHAKVAEDWARLPLSGDQDYLDALPPLFRANRVVSRP
;
A
#
# COMPACT_ATOMS: atom_id res chain seq x y z
N MET A 1 -9.69 33.96 -44.35
CA MET A 1 -9.86 34.10 -45.81
C MET A 1 -8.48 34.03 -46.47
N ALA A 2 -8.40 33.42 -47.66
CA ALA A 2 -7.22 33.06 -48.46
C ALA A 2 -6.51 31.75 -48.03
N LEU A 3 -6.67 30.60 -48.69
CA LEU A 3 -6.38 30.13 -50.07
C LEU A 3 -5.03 29.38 -50.18
N LEU A 4 -5.16 28.04 -50.16
CA LEU A 4 -4.55 27.03 -51.05
C LEU A 4 -3.07 27.16 -51.48
N CYS A 5 -2.29 26.10 -51.23
CA CYS A 5 -1.51 25.47 -52.32
C CYS A 5 -1.18 23.98 -52.04
N LEU A 6 -1.51 23.16 -53.04
CA LEU A 6 -1.26 21.72 -53.17
C LEU A 6 0.20 21.41 -53.55
N ARG A 7 0.65 20.18 -53.26
CA ARG A 7 1.32 19.24 -54.20
C ARG A 7 1.54 17.89 -53.48
N SER A 8 0.86 16.80 -53.88
CA SER A 8 1.30 15.76 -54.84
C SER A 8 2.69 15.18 -54.53
N SER A 9 3.04 13.91 -54.64
CA SER A 9 2.43 12.64 -55.07
C SER A 9 3.62 11.67 -55.08
N THR A 10 3.50 10.44 -54.59
CA THR A 10 4.11 9.27 -55.27
C THR A 10 3.57 7.96 -54.73
N ARG A 11 2.87 7.27 -55.62
CA ARG A 11 2.42 5.88 -55.48
C ARG A 11 3.64 4.94 -55.52
N ARG A 12 3.61 3.86 -54.75
CA ARG A 12 4.20 2.58 -55.18
C ARG A 12 3.32 1.41 -54.79
N THR A 13 2.72 0.84 -55.81
CA THR A 13 2.09 -0.47 -55.91
C THR A 13 3.15 -1.57 -55.94
N ALA A 14 2.99 -2.64 -55.15
CA ALA A 14 3.50 -3.98 -55.43
C ALA A 14 2.71 -4.97 -54.56
N ARG A 15 1.76 -5.71 -55.15
CA ARG A 15 1.87 -7.12 -55.58
C ARG A 15 1.53 -8.13 -54.47
N SER A 16 0.26 -8.52 -54.52
CA SER A 16 -0.28 -9.88 -54.46
C SER A 16 0.65 -11.03 -54.05
N GLY A 17 0.31 -11.66 -52.93
CA GLY A 17 0.71 -13.01 -52.54
C GLY A 17 -0.40 -13.65 -51.71
N LEU A 18 -1.40 -14.22 -52.38
CA LEU A 18 -2.42 -15.07 -51.76
C LEU A 18 -1.76 -16.41 -51.39
N SER A 19 -1.53 -16.65 -50.10
CA SER A 19 -1.33 -17.98 -49.54
C SER A 19 -2.44 -18.24 -48.53
N ALA A 20 -3.45 -18.98 -48.99
CA ALA A 20 -4.48 -19.55 -48.14
C ALA A 20 -3.88 -20.77 -47.41
N VAL A 21 -3.42 -20.55 -46.19
CA VAL A 21 -3.10 -21.63 -45.24
C VAL A 21 -4.33 -21.82 -44.36
N LEU A 22 -4.98 -22.98 -44.53
CA LEU A 22 -6.00 -23.51 -43.63
C LEU A 22 -5.38 -23.76 -42.25
N LEU A 23 -5.39 -22.74 -41.41
CA LEU A 23 -5.10 -22.86 -39.98
C LEU A 23 -6.28 -23.56 -39.31
N GLY A 24 -6.09 -24.85 -39.02
CA GLY A 24 -6.99 -25.63 -38.19
C GLY A 24 -7.23 -24.91 -36.87
N LEU A 25 -8.48 -24.52 -36.65
CA LEU A 25 -8.97 -23.89 -35.43
C LEU A 25 -8.97 -24.95 -34.31
N GLY A 26 -7.80 -25.21 -33.73
CA GLY A 26 -7.70 -25.92 -32.46
C GLY A 26 -8.27 -25.01 -31.38
N LEU A 27 -9.52 -25.26 -30.97
CA LEU A 27 -10.09 -24.74 -29.72
C LEU A 27 -9.27 -25.32 -28.56
N VAL A 28 -8.16 -24.65 -28.24
CA VAL A 28 -7.47 -24.85 -26.97
C VAL A 28 -8.41 -24.28 -25.93
N PHE A 29 -9.09 -25.17 -25.20
CA PHE A 29 -9.70 -24.84 -23.92
C PHE A 29 -8.57 -24.42 -23.00
N ALA A 30 -8.23 -23.12 -23.02
CA ALA A 30 -7.43 -22.54 -21.97
C ALA A 30 -8.19 -22.82 -20.67
N PRO A 31 -7.57 -23.49 -19.67
CA PRO A 31 -8.18 -23.59 -18.36
C PRO A 31 -8.52 -22.16 -17.96
N ALA A 32 -9.78 -21.91 -17.63
CA ALA A 32 -10.18 -20.63 -17.07
C ALA A 32 -9.26 -20.38 -15.89
N CYS A 33 -8.28 -19.49 -16.06
CA CYS A 33 -7.45 -19.00 -14.98
C CYS A 33 -8.44 -18.49 -13.94
N GLN A 34 -8.66 -19.28 -12.89
CA GLN A 34 -9.33 -18.79 -11.71
C GLN A 34 -8.55 -17.54 -11.31
N PRO A 35 -9.20 -16.37 -11.25
CA PRO A 35 -8.50 -15.15 -10.95
C PRO A 35 -7.77 -15.34 -9.62
N GLN A 36 -6.45 -15.20 -9.67
CA GLN A 36 -5.54 -15.16 -8.51
C GLN A 36 -5.93 -14.05 -7.50
N ASP A 37 -6.93 -13.24 -7.86
CA ASP A 37 -7.48 -12.10 -7.15
C ASP A 37 -8.25 -12.46 -5.86
N SER A 38 -8.25 -13.72 -5.44
CA SER A 38 -8.96 -14.20 -4.24
C SER A 38 -8.05 -14.72 -3.12
N VAL A 39 -6.73 -14.64 -3.28
CA VAL A 39 -5.77 -15.06 -2.25
C VAL A 39 -5.52 -13.93 -1.26
N GLY A 40 -5.84 -14.16 0.02
CA GLY A 40 -5.62 -13.20 1.09
C GLY A 40 -6.49 -13.47 2.32
N LEU A 41 -6.63 -12.44 3.16
CA LEU A 41 -7.45 -12.46 4.37
C LEU A 41 -8.69 -11.59 4.15
N TYR A 42 -9.87 -12.18 4.34
CA TYR A 42 -11.13 -11.43 4.35
C TYR A 42 -11.51 -11.03 5.77
N VAL A 43 -11.99 -9.80 5.91
CA VAL A 43 -12.58 -9.23 7.13
C VAL A 43 -13.95 -8.67 6.78
N GLY A 44 -15.01 -9.37 7.20
CA GLY A 44 -16.33 -9.17 6.60
C GLY A 44 -16.27 -9.50 5.11
N GLU A 45 -16.58 -8.52 4.28
CA GLU A 45 -16.54 -8.62 2.82
C GLU A 45 -15.24 -8.05 2.23
N VAL A 46 -14.38 -7.45 3.05
CA VAL A 46 -13.20 -6.72 2.60
C VAL A 46 -11.99 -7.67 2.50
N LEU A 47 -11.39 -7.75 1.31
CA LEU A 47 -10.17 -8.51 1.08
C LEU A 47 -8.94 -7.66 1.40
N ILE A 48 -8.05 -8.19 2.25
CA ILE A 48 -6.66 -7.77 2.39
C ILE A 48 -5.80 -8.70 1.52
N PRO A 49 -5.27 -8.24 0.38
CA PRO A 49 -4.56 -9.12 -0.56
C PRO A 49 -3.30 -9.74 0.05
N ALA A 50 -3.08 -11.02 -0.24
CA ALA A 50 -1.87 -11.76 0.10
C ALA A 50 -0.58 -11.01 -0.25
N ALA A 51 -0.52 -10.47 -1.48
CA ALA A 51 0.65 -9.75 -1.97
C ALA A 51 0.99 -8.50 -1.13
N GLU A 52 -0.01 -7.82 -0.56
CA GLU A 52 0.22 -6.66 0.29
C GLU A 52 0.77 -7.07 1.66
N ILE A 53 0.21 -8.13 2.25
CA ILE A 53 0.68 -8.70 3.52
C ILE A 53 2.13 -9.21 3.37
N ASP A 54 2.35 -10.08 2.40
CA ASP A 54 3.63 -10.79 2.25
C ASP A 54 4.75 -9.87 1.79
N GLY A 55 4.47 -8.91 0.90
CA GLY A 55 5.46 -7.91 0.49
C GLY A 55 5.95 -7.08 1.69
N ALA A 56 5.03 -6.63 2.54
CA ALA A 56 5.40 -5.86 3.72
C ALA A 56 6.10 -6.71 4.80
N VAL A 57 5.71 -7.98 4.96
CA VAL A 57 6.44 -8.92 5.83
C VAL A 57 7.84 -9.20 5.31
N GLN A 58 8.04 -9.33 4.00
CA GLN A 58 9.35 -9.51 3.39
C GLN A 58 10.26 -8.31 3.67
N ASP A 59 9.72 -7.10 3.58
CA ASP A 59 10.43 -5.86 3.92
C ASP A 59 10.81 -5.81 5.42
N LEU A 60 9.86 -6.10 6.31
CA LEU A 60 10.12 -6.18 7.75
C LEU A 60 11.20 -7.21 8.09
N ARG A 61 11.20 -8.38 7.44
CA ARG A 61 12.21 -9.42 7.64
C ARG A 61 13.62 -8.96 7.30
N ARG A 62 13.82 -7.89 6.51
CA ARG A 62 15.18 -7.37 6.26
C ARG A 62 15.82 -6.81 7.53
N ALA A 63 15.02 -6.18 8.40
CA ALA A 63 15.47 -5.63 9.68
C ALA A 63 15.20 -6.56 10.87
N PHE A 64 14.13 -7.35 10.84
CA PHE A 64 13.59 -8.04 12.02
C PHE A 64 13.57 -9.57 11.86
N ARG A 65 14.68 -10.15 11.38
CA ARG A 65 14.80 -11.60 11.08
C ARG A 65 14.53 -12.53 12.27
N ALA A 66 14.72 -12.04 13.50
CA ALA A 66 14.50 -12.82 14.71
C ALA A 66 13.01 -13.07 15.00
N PHE A 67 12.11 -12.28 14.42
CA PHE A 67 10.68 -12.46 14.58
C PHE A 67 10.18 -13.51 13.58
N GLY A 68 9.30 -14.40 14.06
CA GLY A 68 8.61 -15.36 13.21
C GLY A 68 7.72 -14.67 12.18
N GLN A 69 7.48 -15.33 11.05
CA GLN A 69 6.65 -14.81 9.97
C GLN A 69 5.23 -14.46 10.45
N ASP A 70 4.63 -15.32 11.25
CA ASP A 70 3.27 -15.12 11.77
C ASP A 70 3.21 -13.96 12.76
N THR A 71 4.25 -13.76 13.58
CA THR A 71 4.35 -12.59 14.46
C THR A 71 4.41 -11.30 13.65
N LEU A 72 5.20 -11.26 12.58
CA LEU A 72 5.28 -10.08 11.71
C LEU A 72 3.95 -9.84 10.98
N ARG A 73 3.30 -10.89 10.45
CA ARG A 73 1.98 -10.81 9.81
C ARG A 73 0.93 -10.26 10.77
N TRP A 74 0.80 -10.85 11.95
CA TRP A 74 -0.17 -10.41 12.96
C TRP A 74 0.03 -8.96 13.35
N SER A 75 1.27 -8.57 13.65
CA SER A 75 1.54 -7.20 14.05
C SER A 75 1.30 -6.20 12.93
N LEU A 76 1.63 -6.55 11.68
CA LEU A 76 1.31 -5.73 10.51
C LEU A 76 -0.20 -5.54 10.33
N LEU A 77 -0.98 -6.61 10.47
CA LEU A 77 -2.44 -6.56 10.37
C LEU A 77 -3.07 -5.75 11.51
N SER A 78 -2.70 -6.06 12.76
CA SER A 78 -3.28 -5.42 13.95
C SER A 78 -2.88 -3.96 14.16
N GLN A 79 -1.66 -3.56 13.76
CA GLN A 79 -1.12 -2.22 14.00
C GLN A 79 -1.26 -1.28 12.80
N GLY A 80 -1.99 -1.68 11.76
CA GLY A 80 -2.30 -0.74 10.69
C GLY A 80 -3.00 -1.34 9.49
N LEU A 81 -2.49 -2.44 8.91
CA LEU A 81 -3.00 -2.89 7.61
C LEU A 81 -4.47 -3.33 7.67
N GLY A 82 -4.89 -4.01 8.73
CA GLY A 82 -6.27 -4.45 8.92
C GLY A 82 -7.25 -3.27 9.00
N PRO A 83 -7.22 -2.47 10.08
CA PRO A 83 -8.10 -1.31 10.23
C PRO A 83 -7.95 -0.28 9.09
N GLY A 84 -6.74 -0.07 8.56
CA GLY A 84 -6.53 0.83 7.43
C GLY A 84 -7.22 0.35 6.15
N THR A 85 -7.17 -0.95 5.86
CA THR A 85 -7.88 -1.48 4.68
C THR A 85 -9.38 -1.26 4.79
N LEU A 86 -9.96 -1.49 5.98
CA LEU A 86 -11.38 -1.20 6.24
C LEU A 86 -11.70 0.29 6.07
N LEU A 87 -10.91 1.19 6.66
CA LEU A 87 -11.12 2.64 6.55
C LEU A 87 -11.18 3.13 5.12
N HIS A 88 -10.20 2.73 4.31
CA HIS A 88 -10.13 3.15 2.92
C HIS A 88 -11.21 2.52 2.04
N GLN A 89 -11.78 1.37 2.46
CA GLN A 89 -12.91 0.73 1.78
C GLN A 89 -14.24 1.39 2.15
N ASP A 90 -14.40 1.78 3.42
CA ASP A 90 -15.59 2.47 3.95
C ASP A 90 -15.69 3.91 3.43
N LEU A 91 -14.54 4.57 3.21
CA LEU A 91 -14.44 5.95 2.73
C LEU A 91 -13.70 6.02 1.37
N PRO A 92 -14.25 5.44 0.29
CA PRO A 92 -13.52 5.28 -0.97
C PRO A 92 -13.24 6.62 -1.66
N GLU A 93 -14.20 7.57 -1.61
CA GLU A 93 -14.05 8.89 -2.23
C GLU A 93 -13.00 9.74 -1.51
N GLU A 94 -13.06 9.82 -0.17
CA GLU A 94 -12.06 10.51 0.64
C GLU A 94 -10.67 9.88 0.49
N SER A 95 -10.61 8.55 0.50
CA SER A 95 -9.37 7.81 0.25
C SER A 95 -8.78 8.16 -1.11
N GLN A 96 -9.59 8.26 -2.15
CA GLN A 96 -9.10 8.59 -3.49
C GLN A 96 -8.63 10.05 -3.57
N ALA A 97 -9.37 11.00 -2.98
CA ALA A 97 -8.96 12.41 -2.91
C ALA A 97 -7.64 12.58 -2.16
N ALA A 98 -7.50 11.96 -0.98
CA ALA A 98 -6.26 11.98 -0.20
C ALA A 98 -5.09 11.33 -0.96
N LYS A 99 -5.34 10.29 -1.76
CA LYS A 99 -4.33 9.65 -2.60
C LYS A 99 -3.83 10.59 -3.70
N GLU A 100 -4.73 11.28 -4.38
CA GLU A 100 -4.40 12.21 -5.45
C GLU A 100 -3.57 13.38 -4.91
N GLU A 101 -3.97 13.94 -3.76
CA GLU A 101 -3.20 14.96 -3.07
C GLU A 101 -1.81 14.44 -2.70
N ALA A 102 -1.72 13.26 -2.07
CA ALA A 102 -0.43 12.67 -1.72
C ALA A 102 0.48 12.45 -2.95
N HIS A 103 -0.09 12.16 -4.13
CA HIS A 103 0.71 12.06 -5.36
C HIS A 103 1.27 13.40 -5.83
N LEU A 104 0.52 14.49 -5.69
CA LEU A 104 1.01 15.84 -6.00
C LEU A 104 2.20 16.22 -5.11
N TRP A 105 2.10 15.94 -3.81
CA TRP A 105 3.18 16.19 -2.86
C TRP A 105 4.38 15.27 -3.08
N ALA A 106 4.17 14.01 -3.43
CA ALA A 106 5.26 13.10 -3.78
C ALA A 106 6.03 13.59 -5.02
N ALA A 107 5.37 14.22 -5.99
CA ALA A 107 6.04 14.83 -7.14
C ALA A 107 6.95 16.00 -6.72
N ARG A 108 6.56 16.79 -5.73
CA ARG A 108 7.38 17.87 -5.15
C ARG A 108 8.62 17.35 -4.43
N VAL A 109 8.46 16.30 -3.62
CA VAL A 109 9.60 15.61 -2.99
C VAL A 109 10.55 15.05 -4.04
N ALA A 110 10.01 14.45 -5.11
CA ALA A 110 10.82 13.94 -6.23
C ALA A 110 11.55 15.05 -7.02
N ALA A 111 10.98 16.25 -7.06
CA ALA A 111 11.61 17.44 -7.66
C ALA A 111 12.72 18.05 -6.77
N GLY A 112 12.91 17.53 -5.56
CA GLY A 112 13.98 17.94 -4.65
C GLY A 112 13.61 19.09 -3.70
N GLU A 113 12.31 19.38 -3.53
CA GLU A 113 11.86 20.31 -2.49
C GLU A 113 12.23 19.81 -1.09
N ASP A 114 12.49 20.74 -0.17
CA ASP A 114 12.87 20.37 1.20
C ASP A 114 11.69 19.74 1.94
N PHE A 115 11.94 18.64 2.65
CA PHE A 115 10.88 17.85 3.26
C PHE A 115 10.29 18.53 4.50
N LEU A 116 11.06 19.36 5.23
CA LEU A 116 10.57 20.10 6.39
C LEU A 116 9.72 21.28 5.94
N ASP A 117 10.15 22.00 4.90
CA ASP A 117 9.33 23.07 4.30
C ASP A 117 7.96 22.55 3.84
N LEU A 118 7.94 21.35 3.25
CA LEU A 118 6.68 20.68 2.88
C LEU A 118 5.83 20.32 4.12
N ILE A 119 6.42 19.85 5.21
CA ILE A 119 5.66 19.57 6.45
C ILE A 119 5.02 20.86 6.97
N ASP A 120 5.78 21.95 7.04
CA ASP A 120 5.28 23.24 7.54
C ASP A 120 4.15 23.79 6.65
N GLU A 121 4.27 23.63 5.33
CA GLU A 121 3.21 24.00 4.38
C GLU A 121 1.95 23.15 4.56
N LEU A 122 2.10 21.83 4.71
CA LEU A 122 0.99 20.89 4.91
C LEU A 122 0.26 21.18 6.23
N ASP A 123 1.02 21.43 7.30
CA ASP A 123 0.50 21.76 8.62
C ASP A 123 -0.29 23.08 8.59
N THR A 124 0.24 24.07 7.86
CA THR A 124 -0.44 25.36 7.67
C THR A 124 -1.73 25.21 6.88
N TRP A 125 -1.72 24.43 5.80
CA TRP A 125 -2.88 24.20 4.96
C TRP A 125 -4.00 23.42 5.68
N THR A 126 -3.63 22.38 6.44
CA THR A 126 -4.59 21.51 7.14
C THR A 126 -4.99 22.02 8.52
N GLY A 127 -4.24 22.97 9.09
CA GLY A 127 -4.38 23.40 10.48
C GLY A 127 -4.03 22.31 11.49
N ARG A 128 -3.36 21.23 11.07
CA ARG A 128 -2.91 20.13 11.93
C ARG A 128 -1.41 20.29 12.16
N THR A 129 -0.95 20.15 13.40
CA THR A 129 0.48 20.20 13.69
C THR A 129 1.06 18.79 13.67
N SER A 130 2.00 18.56 12.77
CA SER A 130 2.87 17.40 12.77
C SER A 130 3.73 17.44 14.02
N LYS A 131 3.73 16.35 14.79
CA LYS A 131 4.56 16.28 15.99
C LYS A 131 6.03 16.34 15.59
N PRO A 132 6.89 17.05 16.34
CA PRO A 132 8.31 17.08 16.06
C PRO A 132 8.85 15.65 16.08
N PRO A 133 9.71 15.29 15.12
CA PRO A 133 10.17 13.92 14.98
C PRO A 133 11.11 13.60 16.15
N PHE A 134 10.76 12.61 16.95
CA PHE A 134 11.61 12.09 18.02
C PHE A 134 12.15 10.72 17.63
N PRO A 135 13.34 10.33 18.11
CA PRO A 135 13.85 8.98 17.90
C PRO A 135 12.83 7.95 18.39
N LEU A 136 12.30 7.16 17.47
CA LEU A 136 11.41 6.06 17.78
C LEU A 136 12.21 4.78 17.98
N PRO A 137 11.85 3.93 18.96
CA PRO A 137 12.57 2.71 19.24
C PRO A 137 12.53 1.76 18.02
N PRO A 138 13.50 0.83 17.91
CA PRO A 138 13.65 -0.13 16.81
C PRO A 138 12.60 -1.23 16.84
N THR A 139 11.33 -0.88 16.94
CA THR A 139 10.26 -1.86 16.91
C THR A 139 9.67 -1.89 15.50
N PRO A 140 9.36 -3.08 14.97
CA PRO A 140 8.69 -3.20 13.68
C PRO A 140 7.28 -2.61 13.67
N PHE A 141 6.80 -2.02 14.77
CA PHE A 141 5.40 -1.70 15.00
C PHE A 141 5.16 -0.24 15.42
N ALA A 142 6.15 0.44 16.01
CA ALA A 142 5.98 1.80 16.56
C ALA A 142 5.63 2.86 15.50
N LEU A 143 5.95 2.61 14.22
CA LEU A 143 5.71 3.54 13.12
C LEU A 143 4.37 3.32 12.42
N GLY A 144 3.61 2.28 12.80
CA GLY A 144 2.48 1.79 12.02
C GLY A 144 2.91 0.83 10.90
N ALA A 145 2.02 -0.07 10.53
CA ALA A 145 2.31 -1.26 9.72
C ALA A 145 3.16 -1.01 8.45
N ARG A 146 2.63 -0.29 7.45
CA ARG A 146 3.31 -0.11 6.16
C ARG A 146 4.51 0.83 6.23
N VAL A 147 4.45 1.84 7.10
CA VAL A 147 5.59 2.74 7.34
C VAL A 147 6.75 1.96 7.94
N ALA A 148 6.52 1.14 8.96
CA ALA A 148 7.55 0.31 9.57
C ALA A 148 8.16 -0.68 8.57
N ALA A 149 7.33 -1.33 7.76
CA ALA A 149 7.80 -2.20 6.68
C ALA A 149 8.73 -1.44 5.73
N LYS A 150 8.32 -0.27 5.25
CA LYS A 150 9.12 0.49 4.31
C LYS A 150 10.45 0.97 4.92
N VAL A 151 10.40 1.54 6.13
CA VAL A 151 11.58 2.00 6.90
C VAL A 151 12.56 0.87 7.22
N ALA A 152 12.10 -0.37 7.34
CA ALA A 152 12.97 -1.53 7.52
C ALA A 152 13.95 -1.73 6.36
N THR A 153 13.65 -1.18 5.18
CA THR A 153 14.47 -1.31 3.96
C THR A 153 15.21 -0.03 3.54
N MET A 154 14.80 1.13 4.07
CA MET A 154 15.35 2.44 3.72
C MET A 154 16.71 2.71 4.37
N GLU A 155 17.53 3.51 3.70
CA GLU A 155 18.70 4.19 4.25
C GLU A 155 18.39 5.64 4.66
N ALA A 156 19.26 6.25 5.44
CA ALA A 156 19.09 7.65 5.84
C ALA A 156 19.14 8.57 4.61
N GLY A 157 18.20 9.50 4.54
CA GLY A 157 17.96 10.39 3.39
C GLY A 157 16.89 9.87 2.42
N ASP A 158 16.65 8.57 2.37
CA ASP A 158 15.63 7.97 1.48
C ASP A 158 14.23 8.45 1.84
N TRP A 159 13.37 8.50 0.83
CA TRP A 159 11.93 8.73 0.99
C TRP A 159 11.11 7.68 0.25
N ALA A 160 9.84 7.53 0.65
CA ALA A 160 8.90 6.60 0.03
C ALA A 160 7.46 7.09 0.18
N GLY A 161 6.61 6.74 -0.78
CA GLY A 161 5.17 7.00 -0.74
C GLY A 161 4.60 7.36 -2.12
N PRO A 162 3.27 7.57 -2.23
CA PRO A 162 2.28 7.47 -1.15
C PRO A 162 2.05 6.04 -0.65
N LEU A 163 2.01 5.85 0.67
CA LEU A 163 1.73 4.59 1.36
C LEU A 163 0.31 4.64 1.91
N LYS A 164 -0.49 3.59 1.67
CA LYS A 164 -1.85 3.44 2.24
C LYS A 164 -1.75 2.98 3.69
N THR A 165 -2.26 3.72 4.67
CA THR A 165 -2.04 3.43 6.10
C THR A 165 -3.35 3.43 6.89
N ARG A 166 -3.27 3.35 8.22
CA ARG A 166 -4.45 3.50 9.08
C ARG A 166 -4.91 4.96 9.18
N ASP A 167 -4.00 5.92 9.00
CA ASP A 167 -4.29 7.33 9.22
C ASP A 167 -4.65 8.04 7.90
N GLY A 168 -4.48 7.37 6.76
CA GLY A 168 -4.71 7.87 5.41
C GLY A 168 -3.57 7.51 4.45
N TRP A 169 -3.22 8.42 3.55
CA TRP A 169 -2.06 8.26 2.66
C TRP A 169 -0.84 8.99 3.20
N GLU A 170 0.33 8.37 3.11
CA GLU A 170 1.55 8.93 3.70
C GLU A 170 2.74 8.95 2.78
N ILE A 171 3.51 10.04 2.84
CA ILE A 171 4.86 10.12 2.30
C ILE A 171 5.82 10.19 3.49
N ILE A 172 6.85 9.37 3.48
CA ILE A 172 7.80 9.28 4.58
C ILE A 172 9.21 9.54 4.11
N ARG A 173 10.04 10.12 4.98
CA ARG A 173 11.49 10.24 4.78
C ARG A 173 12.22 9.74 6.01
N LEU A 174 13.17 8.83 5.82
CA LEU A 174 14.03 8.38 6.91
C LEU A 174 15.14 9.42 7.09
N GLN A 175 15.00 10.29 8.08
CA GLN A 175 15.98 11.34 8.33
C GLN A 175 17.27 10.77 8.92
N GLU A 176 17.14 9.93 9.94
CA GLU A 176 18.29 9.41 10.68
C GLU A 176 18.07 7.99 11.18
N ARG A 177 19.17 7.24 11.26
CA ARG A 177 19.28 5.89 11.81
C ARG A 177 20.48 5.83 12.76
N PHE A 178 20.24 5.57 14.04
CA PHE A 178 21.27 5.65 15.09
C PHE A 178 22.13 4.40 15.30
N ASP A 179 21.76 3.24 14.75
CA ASP A 179 22.55 1.99 14.78
C ASP A 179 22.61 1.38 13.37
N GLN A 180 23.77 0.84 12.99
CA GLN A 180 23.93 0.11 11.73
C GLN A 180 23.11 -1.19 11.73
N ASN A 181 22.92 -1.81 12.89
CA ASN A 181 22.02 -2.94 13.05
C ASN A 181 20.56 -2.46 13.07
N ARG A 182 19.89 -2.60 11.93
CA ARG A 182 18.49 -2.20 11.71
C ARG A 182 17.53 -2.69 12.78
N SER A 183 17.76 -3.88 13.35
CA SER A 183 16.86 -4.47 14.37
C SER A 183 16.95 -3.81 15.74
N ARG A 184 17.95 -2.96 15.97
CA ARG A 184 18.21 -2.26 17.24
C ARG A 184 18.31 -0.74 17.08
N SER A 185 18.26 -0.24 15.85
CA SER A 185 18.36 1.17 15.56
C SER A 185 17.07 1.92 15.83
N SER A 186 17.13 2.88 16.75
CA SER A 186 16.15 3.95 16.75
C SER A 186 16.22 4.74 15.43
N VAL A 187 15.09 5.29 15.01
CA VAL A 187 14.98 6.04 13.76
C VAL A 187 14.22 7.34 13.93
N VAL A 188 14.57 8.33 13.13
CA VAL A 188 13.82 9.59 12.98
C VAL A 188 13.16 9.55 11.62
N VAL A 189 11.83 9.60 11.60
CA VAL A 189 11.03 9.52 10.36
C VAL A 189 10.18 10.78 10.26
N LEU A 190 10.34 11.51 9.17
CA LEU A 190 9.49 12.62 8.78
C LEU A 190 8.30 12.06 7.98
N ARG A 191 7.11 12.64 8.17
CA ARG A 191 5.87 12.14 7.56
C ARG A 191 5.02 13.30 7.06
N LEU A 192 4.55 13.21 5.82
CA LEU A 192 3.44 13.99 5.29
C LEU A 192 2.21 13.07 5.30
N VAL A 193 1.17 13.44 6.05
CA VAL A 193 -0.02 12.59 6.27
C VAL A 193 -1.26 13.25 5.67
N PHE A 194 -1.84 12.58 4.67
CA PHE A 194 -3.07 12.97 4.00
C PHE A 194 -4.20 12.13 4.56
N HIS A 195 -4.92 12.71 5.53
CA HIS A 195 -5.88 11.98 6.33
C HIS A 195 -7.09 11.48 5.55
N VAL A 196 -7.61 10.32 5.97
CA VAL A 196 -8.87 9.74 5.50
C VAL A 196 -9.74 9.51 6.72
N GLY A 197 -10.96 10.04 6.72
CA GLY A 197 -11.86 10.00 7.87
C GLY A 197 -11.40 10.82 9.08
N ASP A 198 -12.22 10.80 10.11
CA ASP A 198 -11.99 11.43 11.40
C ASP A 198 -11.86 10.42 12.55
N SER A 199 -11.79 10.91 13.79
CA SER A 199 -11.66 10.05 14.97
C SER A 199 -12.80 9.05 15.17
N VAL A 200 -14.02 9.39 14.72
CA VAL A 200 -15.19 8.51 14.77
C VAL A 200 -15.02 7.38 13.77
N ASP A 201 -14.59 7.68 12.55
CA ASP A 201 -14.31 6.66 11.52
C ASP A 201 -13.20 5.71 11.98
N HIS A 202 -12.11 6.25 12.53
CA HIS A 202 -11.03 5.44 13.08
C HIS A 202 -11.48 4.53 14.24
N ALA A 203 -12.37 5.01 15.10
CA ALA A 203 -12.93 4.21 16.18
C ALA A 203 -13.82 3.08 15.64
N LYS A 204 -14.68 3.39 14.66
CA LYS A 204 -15.53 2.41 13.98
C LYS A 204 -14.72 1.30 13.34
N VAL A 205 -13.71 1.62 12.53
CA VAL A 205 -12.92 0.58 11.84
C VAL A 205 -12.08 -0.27 12.80
N ALA A 206 -11.69 0.29 13.96
CA ALA A 206 -11.04 -0.48 15.01
C ALA A 206 -12.00 -1.49 15.65
N GLU A 207 -13.27 -1.09 15.87
CA GLU A 207 -14.34 -1.97 16.33
C GLU A 207 -14.65 -3.05 15.28
N ASP A 208 -14.83 -2.66 14.03
CA ASP A 208 -15.10 -3.57 12.92
C ASP A 208 -13.97 -4.60 12.74
N TRP A 209 -12.70 -4.17 12.79
CA TRP A 209 -11.55 -5.07 12.76
C TRP A 209 -11.56 -6.09 13.91
N ALA A 210 -12.11 -5.73 15.08
CA ALA A 210 -12.22 -6.64 16.22
C ALA A 210 -13.42 -7.59 16.14
N ARG A 211 -14.46 -7.26 15.36
CA ARG A 211 -15.76 -7.96 15.39
C ARG A 211 -16.14 -8.68 14.11
N LEU A 212 -15.80 -8.13 12.94
CA LEU A 212 -16.22 -8.68 11.66
C LEU A 212 -15.72 -10.13 11.47
N PRO A 213 -16.48 -10.99 10.77
CA PRO A 213 -16.09 -12.36 10.51
C PRO A 213 -14.81 -12.41 9.68
N LEU A 214 -14.03 -13.48 9.84
CA LEU A 214 -12.77 -13.72 9.17
C LEU A 214 -12.91 -14.91 8.23
N SER A 215 -12.41 -14.80 7.01
CA SER A 215 -12.30 -15.92 6.06
C SER A 215 -11.11 -15.72 5.13
N GLY A 216 -10.90 -16.62 4.17
CA GLY A 216 -9.78 -16.53 3.21
C GLY A 216 -8.83 -17.71 3.33
N ASP A 217 -7.58 -17.49 2.98
CA ASP A 217 -6.55 -18.53 2.99
C ASP A 217 -6.20 -18.97 4.41
N GLN A 218 -6.04 -20.27 4.60
CA GLN A 218 -5.79 -20.89 5.89
C GLN A 218 -4.46 -20.43 6.50
N ASP A 219 -3.43 -20.17 5.70
CA ASP A 219 -2.12 -19.72 6.18
C ASP A 219 -2.21 -18.32 6.82
N TYR A 220 -3.02 -17.41 6.26
CA TYR A 220 -3.22 -16.09 6.86
C TYR A 220 -4.11 -16.16 8.10
N LEU A 221 -5.12 -17.04 8.11
CA LEU A 221 -5.94 -17.27 9.30
C LEU A 221 -5.08 -17.85 10.44
N ASP A 222 -4.25 -18.86 10.18
CA ASP A 222 -3.43 -19.48 11.21
C ASP A 222 -2.34 -18.56 11.76
N ALA A 223 -1.89 -17.57 10.98
CA ALA A 223 -1.02 -16.51 11.46
C ALA A 223 -1.68 -15.57 12.49
N LEU A 224 -3.02 -15.59 12.62
CA LEU A 224 -3.74 -14.79 13.62
C LEU A 224 -3.81 -15.50 14.98
N PRO A 225 -3.67 -14.76 16.11
CA PRO A 225 -3.78 -15.33 17.44
C PRO A 225 -5.11 -16.09 17.62
N PRO A 226 -5.12 -17.28 18.27
CA PRO A 226 -6.34 -18.07 18.44
C PRO A 226 -7.49 -17.30 19.10
N LEU A 227 -7.20 -16.44 20.08
CA LEU A 227 -8.20 -15.60 20.74
C LEU A 227 -8.82 -14.55 19.81
N PHE A 228 -8.03 -14.02 18.87
CA PHE A 228 -8.53 -13.06 17.88
C PHE A 228 -9.46 -13.72 16.85
N ARG A 229 -9.24 -15.01 16.57
CA ARG A 229 -10.04 -15.83 15.66
C ARG A 229 -11.30 -16.42 16.27
N ALA A 230 -11.33 -16.59 17.58
CA ALA A 230 -12.41 -17.26 18.29
C ALA A 230 -13.78 -16.67 17.91
N ASN A 231 -14.70 -17.53 17.45
CA ASN A 231 -16.05 -17.17 17.00
C ASN A 231 -16.13 -16.20 15.80
N ARG A 232 -15.02 -16.00 15.07
CA ARG A 232 -14.98 -15.10 13.90
C ARG A 232 -14.67 -15.83 12.61
N VAL A 233 -13.95 -16.95 12.65
CA VAL A 233 -13.64 -17.72 11.43
C VAL A 233 -14.91 -18.34 10.87
N VAL A 234 -15.24 -18.01 9.62
CA VAL A 234 -16.34 -18.60 8.87
C VAL A 234 -15.78 -19.42 7.72
N SER A 235 -16.24 -20.67 7.60
CA SER A 235 -15.94 -21.48 6.43
C SER A 235 -16.61 -20.84 5.22
N ARG A 236 -15.84 -20.52 4.18
CA ARG A 236 -16.46 -20.17 2.89
C ARG A 236 -17.21 -21.40 2.37
N PRO A 237 -18.47 -21.27 1.91
CA PRO A 237 -19.16 -22.35 1.22
C PRO A 237 -18.44 -22.74 -0.07
#